data_AF-A0A9D8VH10-F1
#
_entry.id   AF-A0A9D8VH10-F1
#
_cell.length_a   1.000
_cell.length_b   1.000
_cell.length_c   1.000
_cell.angle_alpha   90.00
_cell.angle_beta   90.00
_cell.angle_gamma   90.00
#
_symmetry.space_group_name_H-M   'P 1'
#
loop_
_entity.id
_entity.type
_entity.pdbx_description
1 polymer ?
#
loop_
_entity_poly.entity_id
_entity_poly.type
_entity_poly.pdbx_seq_one_letter_code
_entity_poly.pdbx_strand_id
1 'polypeptide(L)'
;MSDRLITLLSRLNLATEQGDLNWEELPGEEFSATFSGYAVGIEQGALGYVLTIYDDDGNIVESVAGKDSIFRDLFRAARRVARGIDEALNSILSQLPNDDELPF
;
A
#
# COMPACT_ATOMS: atom_id res chain seq x y z
N MET A 1 -18.66 3.14 -8.46
CA MET A 1 -17.22 3.03 -8.77
C MET A 1 -17.09 2.50 -10.18
N SER A 2 -16.18 3.03 -11.01
CA SER A 2 -16.04 2.57 -12.40
C SER A 2 -15.29 1.23 -12.48
N ASP A 3 -15.59 0.41 -13.48
CA ASP A 3 -14.89 -0.88 -13.69
C ASP A 3 -13.37 -0.71 -13.87
N ARG A 4 -12.96 0.42 -14.44
CA ARG A 4 -11.54 0.78 -14.62
C ARG A 4 -10.83 1.02 -13.30
N LEU A 5 -11.46 1.71 -12.35
CA LEU A 5 -10.87 1.96 -11.04
C LEU A 5 -10.76 0.68 -10.22
N ILE A 6 -11.79 -0.18 -10.26
CA ILE A 6 -11.72 -1.49 -9.61
C ILE A 6 -10.56 -2.30 -10.20
N THR A 7 -10.41 -2.30 -11.52
CA THR A 7 -9.29 -2.95 -12.21
C THR A 7 -7.94 -2.36 -11.79
N LEU A 8 -7.84 -1.03 -11.66
CA LEU A 8 -6.63 -0.36 -11.20
C LEU A 8 -6.27 -0.80 -9.78
N LEU A 9 -7.20 -0.72 -8.84
CA LEU A 9 -7.00 -1.13 -7.45
C LEU A 9 -6.55 -2.59 -7.35
N SER A 10 -7.19 -3.50 -8.09
CA SER A 10 -6.79 -4.91 -8.10
C SER A 10 -5.37 -5.12 -8.62
N ARG A 11 -4.98 -4.39 -9.68
CA ARG A 11 -3.63 -4.49 -10.25
C ARG A 11 -2.57 -3.86 -9.36
N LEU A 12 -2.86 -2.72 -8.74
CA LEU A 12 -1.99 -2.08 -7.76
C LEU A 12 -1.75 -3.02 -6.57
N ASN A 13 -2.81 -3.65 -6.06
CA ASN A 13 -2.67 -4.58 -4.94
C ASN A 13 -1.80 -5.79 -5.32
N LEU A 14 -2.07 -6.42 -6.47
CA LEU A 14 -1.29 -7.55 -6.95
C LEU A 14 0.20 -7.18 -7.15
N ALA A 15 0.48 -6.05 -7.81
CA ALA A 15 1.84 -5.60 -8.06
C ALA A 15 2.58 -5.24 -6.75
N THR A 16 1.86 -4.69 -5.76
CA THR A 16 2.43 -4.41 -4.43
C THR A 16 2.80 -5.70 -3.70
N GLU A 17 1.92 -6.70 -3.70
CA GLU A 17 2.17 -8.00 -3.09
C GLU A 17 3.32 -8.76 -3.76
N GLN A 18 3.56 -8.51 -5.04
CA GLN A 18 4.68 -9.09 -5.80
C GLN A 18 6.00 -8.34 -5.60
N GLY A 19 5.98 -7.17 -4.95
CA GLY A 19 7.16 -6.32 -4.78
C GLY A 19 7.54 -5.53 -6.04
N ASP A 20 6.63 -5.42 -7.01
CA ASP A 20 6.86 -4.69 -8.27
C ASP A 20 6.67 -3.18 -8.12
N LEU A 21 6.06 -2.74 -7.01
CA LEU A 21 5.83 -1.33 -6.70
C LEU A 21 6.70 -0.86 -5.54
N ASN A 22 7.43 0.22 -5.78
CA ASN A 22 8.15 0.95 -4.74
C ASN A 22 7.22 2.00 -4.15
N TRP A 23 6.66 1.70 -2.98
CA TRP A 23 5.85 2.65 -2.23
C TRP A 23 6.74 3.54 -1.36
N GLU A 24 6.52 4.83 -1.41
CA GLU A 24 7.16 5.83 -0.56
C GLU A 24 6.15 6.37 0.45
N GLU A 25 6.56 6.50 1.72
CA GLU A 25 5.75 7.13 2.76
C GLU A 25 5.80 8.66 2.64
N LEU A 26 4.63 9.28 2.59
CA LEU A 26 4.43 10.72 2.59
C LEU A 26 3.96 11.19 3.98
N PRO A 27 4.02 12.50 4.28
CA PRO A 27 3.51 13.03 5.55
C PRO A 27 2.03 12.69 5.76
N GLY A 28 1.72 12.09 6.92
CA GLY A 28 0.35 11.83 7.35
C GLY A 28 -0.26 10.60 6.68
N GLU A 29 0.06 9.40 7.18
CA GLU A 29 -0.49 8.09 6.75
C GLU A 29 -0.87 7.99 5.26
N GLU A 30 -0.02 8.55 4.39
CA GLU A 30 -0.16 8.53 2.95
C GLU A 30 1.03 7.78 2.35
N PHE A 31 0.75 6.97 1.33
CA PHE A 31 1.76 6.21 0.61
C PHE A 31 1.59 6.48 -0.88
N SER A 32 2.71 6.67 -1.58
CA SER A 32 2.69 6.94 -3.02
C SER A 32 3.55 5.98 -3.81
N ALA A 33 3.12 5.66 -5.02
CA ALA A 33 3.90 4.93 -6.01
C ALA A 33 3.89 5.70 -7.34
N THR A 34 5.04 5.78 -8.00
CA THR A 34 5.21 6.54 -9.24
C THR A 34 5.17 5.63 -10.47
N PHE A 35 4.61 6.15 -11.54
CA PHE A 35 4.47 5.53 -12.84
C PHE A 35 4.96 6.52 -13.91
N SER A 36 5.18 6.04 -15.14
CA SER A 36 5.57 6.93 -16.23
C SER A 36 4.50 7.99 -16.49
N GLY A 37 4.74 9.23 -16.05
CA GLY A 37 3.86 10.39 -16.23
C GLY A 37 2.72 10.52 -15.21
N TYR A 38 2.64 9.65 -14.20
CA TYR A 38 1.59 9.71 -13.18
C TYR A 38 2.12 9.22 -11.83
N ALA A 39 1.45 9.60 -10.74
CA ALA A 39 1.63 8.97 -9.44
C ALA A 39 0.29 8.54 -8.87
N VAL A 40 0.31 7.54 -8.00
CA VAL A 40 -0.87 7.12 -7.24
C VAL A 40 -0.55 7.25 -5.76
N GLY A 41 -1.36 7.99 -5.03
CA GLY A 41 -1.36 8.08 -3.58
C GLY A 41 -2.51 7.27 -2.98
N ILE A 42 -2.28 6.67 -1.82
CA ILE A 42 -3.33 6.11 -0.98
C ILE A 42 -3.14 6.55 0.47
N GLU A 43 -4.20 7.12 1.05
CA GLU A 43 -4.21 7.57 2.44
C GLU A 43 -5.39 6.98 3.22
N GLN A 44 -5.22 6.89 4.54
CA GLN A 44 -6.29 6.54 5.47
C GLN A 44 -6.82 7.80 6.18
N GLY A 45 -8.06 8.18 5.83
CA GLY A 45 -8.79 9.25 6.48
C GLY A 45 -9.79 8.77 7.54
N ALA A 46 -10.42 9.72 8.24
CA ALA A 46 -11.43 9.41 9.27
C ALA A 46 -12.65 8.64 8.72
N LEU A 47 -12.93 8.75 7.43
CA LEU A 47 -14.09 8.15 6.76
C LEU A 47 -13.71 6.98 5.84
N GLY A 48 -12.50 6.44 5.93
CA GLY A 48 -12.07 5.31 5.10
C GLY A 48 -10.75 5.60 4.40
N TYR A 49 -10.62 5.18 3.16
CA TYR A 49 -9.42 5.32 2.37
C TYR A 49 -9.69 6.19 1.15
N VAL A 50 -8.68 6.92 0.71
CA VAL A 50 -8.75 7.72 -0.51
C VAL A 50 -7.60 7.31 -1.41
N LEU A 51 -7.93 6.94 -2.64
CA LEU A 51 -6.96 6.75 -3.72
C LEU A 51 -6.95 8.02 -4.56
N THR A 52 -5.78 8.61 -4.76
CA THR A 52 -5.60 9.82 -5.56
C THR A 52 -4.62 9.54 -6.69
N ILE A 53 -4.97 9.91 -7.92
CA ILE A 53 -4.10 9.86 -9.09
C ILE A 53 -3.61 11.27 -9.36
N TYR A 54 -2.30 11.43 -9.46
CA TYR A 54 -1.63 12.69 -9.77
C TYR A 54 -1.00 12.62 -11.16
N ASP A 55 -0.98 13.74 -11.88
CA ASP A 55 -0.16 13.89 -13.10
C ASP A 55 1.32 14.18 -12.75
N ASP A 56 2.15 14.39 -13.77
CA ASP A 56 3.59 14.68 -13.63
C ASP A 56 3.89 16.06 -13.01
N ASP A 57 2.92 16.98 -13.08
CA ASP A 57 2.97 18.29 -12.42
C ASP A 57 2.47 18.22 -10.95
N GLY A 58 2.01 17.05 -10.49
CA GLY A 58 1.50 16.82 -9.14
C GLY A 58 0.05 17.28 -8.93
N ASN A 59 -0.69 17.60 -10.00
CA ASN A 59 -2.10 17.93 -9.92
C ASN A 59 -2.95 16.67 -9.80
N ILE A 60 -4.06 16.76 -9.05
CA ILE A 60 -5.02 15.66 -8.94
C ILE A 60 -5.76 15.49 -10.26
N VAL A 61 -5.57 14.33 -10.89
CA VAL A 61 -6.32 13.89 -12.07
C VAL A 61 -7.65 13.27 -11.66
N GLU A 62 -7.63 12.40 -10.64
CA GLU A 62 -8.82 11.74 -10.10
C GLU A 62 -8.60 11.39 -8.63
N SER A 63 -9.67 11.44 -7.83
CA SER A 63 -9.63 11.00 -6.43
C SER A 63 -10.91 10.26 -6.07
N VAL A 64 -10.77 9.12 -5.41
CA VAL A 64 -11.88 8.24 -5.07
C VAL A 64 -11.75 7.74 -3.64
N ALA A 65 -12.80 8.00 -2.86
CA ALA A 65 -12.93 7.47 -1.51
C ALA A 65 -13.63 6.10 -1.51
N GLY A 66 -13.17 5.20 -0.65
CA GLY A 66 -13.72 3.86 -0.47
C GLY A 66 -13.56 3.33 0.97
N LYS A 67 -14.44 2.42 1.38
CA LYS A 67 -14.36 1.70 2.68
C LYS A 67 -14.20 0.19 2.51
N ASP A 68 -14.19 -0.22 1.26
CA ASP A 68 -14.25 -1.57 0.74
C ASP A 68 -12.94 -2.30 1.10
N SER A 69 -12.98 -3.64 1.11
CA SER A 69 -11.79 -4.42 1.45
C SER A 69 -10.61 -4.11 0.55
N ILE A 70 -10.84 -3.91 -0.75
CA ILE A 70 -9.78 -3.67 -1.72
C ILE A 70 -8.93 -2.41 -1.43
N PHE A 71 -9.55 -1.34 -0.92
CA PHE A 71 -8.82 -0.13 -0.54
C PHE A 71 -7.97 -0.37 0.71
N ARG A 72 -8.57 -1.02 1.72
CA ARG A 72 -7.87 -1.37 2.96
C ARG A 72 -6.70 -2.29 2.69
N ASP A 73 -6.89 -3.28 1.83
CA ASP A 73 -5.88 -4.30 1.53
C ASP A 73 -4.72 -3.64 0.77
N LEU A 74 -5.01 -2.80 -0.23
CA LEU A 74 -4.00 -2.00 -0.92
C LEU A 74 -3.24 -1.07 0.05
N PHE A 75 -3.93 -0.33 0.91
CA PHE A 75 -3.30 0.57 1.89
C PHE A 75 -2.35 -0.19 2.82
N ARG A 76 -2.79 -1.36 3.32
CA ARG A 76 -1.96 -2.20 4.18
C ARG A 76 -0.74 -2.74 3.44
N ALA A 77 -0.90 -3.17 2.19
CA ALA A 77 0.19 -3.65 1.37
C ALA A 77 1.20 -2.52 1.11
N ALA A 78 0.73 -1.35 0.68
CA ALA A 78 1.56 -0.15 0.46
C ALA A 78 2.35 0.22 1.71
N ARG A 79 1.68 0.28 2.87
CA ARG A 79 2.31 0.57 4.16
C ARG A 79 3.37 -0.47 4.54
N ARG A 80 3.10 -1.76 4.32
CA ARG A 80 4.06 -2.84 4.64
C ARG A 80 5.33 -2.70 3.82
N VAL A 81 5.18 -2.47 2.52
CA VAL A 81 6.30 -2.28 1.59
C VAL A 81 7.07 -1.00 1.93
N ALA A 82 6.39 0.14 2.02
CA ALA A 82 7.05 1.43 2.25
C ALA A 82 7.85 1.49 3.56
N ARG A 83 7.37 0.82 4.61
CA ARG A 83 8.02 0.82 5.94
C ARG A 83 8.96 -0.36 6.17
N GLY A 84 9.14 -1.23 5.19
CA GLY A 84 9.94 -2.45 5.32
C GLY A 84 9.45 -3.35 6.47
N ILE A 85 8.13 -3.47 6.64
CA ILE A 85 7.53 -4.24 7.75
C ILE A 85 7.91 -5.71 7.62
N ASP A 86 8.01 -6.23 6.41
CA ASP A 86 8.31 -7.65 6.17
C ASP A 86 9.75 -7.97 6.55
N GLU A 87 10.69 -7.09 6.22
CA GLU A 87 12.08 -7.16 6.66
C GLU A 87 12.19 -7.05 8.18
N ALA A 88 11.46 -6.12 8.79
CA ALA A 88 11.42 -5.96 10.24
C ALA A 88 10.87 -7.22 10.94
N LEU A 89 9.77 -7.79 10.43
CA LEU A 89 9.18 -9.02 10.94
C LEU A 89 10.16 -10.20 10.82
N ASN A 90 10.77 -10.39 9.65
CA ASN A 90 11.76 -11.44 9.43
C ASN A 90 12.97 -11.29 10.37
N SER A 91 13.45 -10.07 10.56
CA SER A 91 14.54 -9.76 11.49
C SER A 91 14.18 -10.07 12.95
N ILE A 92 12.94 -9.82 13.37
CA ILE A 92 12.47 -10.14 14.73
C ILE A 92 12.30 -11.65 14.89
N LEU A 93 11.63 -12.31 13.94
CA LEU A 93 11.39 -13.75 13.97
C LEU A 93 12.70 -14.55 14.02
N SER A 94 13.73 -14.12 13.30
CA SER A 94 15.06 -14.76 13.34
C SER A 94 15.76 -14.71 14.71
N GLN A 95 15.30 -13.85 15.63
CA GLN A 95 15.85 -13.71 16.99
C GLN A 95 15.04 -14.44 18.05
N LEU A 96 13.83 -14.91 17.71
CA LEU A 96 12.99 -15.68 18.63
C LEU A 96 13.37 -17.16 18.53
N PRO A 97 13.34 -17.91 19.67
CA PRO A 97 13.55 -19.34 19.63
C PRO A 97 12.49 -19.99 18.73
N ASN A 98 12.91 -20.97 17.93
CA ASN A 98 11.98 -21.72 17.10
C ASN A 98 11.04 -22.55 17.99
N ASP A 99 9.81 -22.79 17.55
CA ASP A 99 8.81 -23.57 18.31
C ASP A 99 9.32 -24.98 18.72
N ASP A 100 10.32 -25.50 18.00
CA ASP A 100 10.99 -26.78 18.28
C ASP A 100 11.96 -26.74 19.49
N GLU A 101 12.24 -25.56 20.05
CA GLU A 101 13.17 -25.36 21.18
C GLU A 101 12.47 -25.01 22.50
N LEU A 102 11.14 -24.94 22.53
CA LEU A 102 10.39 -24.69 23.76
C LEU A 102 10.30 -26.00 24.58
N PRO A 103 10.92 -26.08 25.78
CA PRO A 103 10.71 -27.23 26.65
C PRO A 103 9.25 -27.23 27.12
N PHE A 104 8.57 -28.35 26.89
CA PHE A 104 7.23 -28.65 27.41
C PHE A 104 7.14 -28.45 28.93
#